data_AF-A0A645GA42-F1
#
_entry.id   AF-A0A645GA42-F1
#
_cell.length_a   1.000
_cell.length_b   1.000
_cell.length_c   1.000
_cell.angle_alpha   90.00
_cell.angle_beta   90.00
_cell.angle_gamma   90.00
#
_symmetry.space_group_name_H-M   'P 1'
#
loop_
_entity.id
_entity.type
_entity.pdbx_description
1 polymer ?
#
loop_
_entity_poly.entity_id
_entity_poly.type
_entity_poly.pdbx_seq_one_letter_code
_entity_poly.pdbx_strand_id
1 'polypeptide(L)'
;MHEIKATDETSIDLIHSTNLKDNRIVNLKHKVDPIRSRIEGPALLIHRVGQPNINKLCVINENEVYALSDCIIAIKAQTYEECNLLKKIILKNWEDFFNLYKGTGAKYITVERLRNFLNP
;
A
#
# COMPACT_ATOMS: atom_id res chain seq x y z
N MET A 1 11.88 22.36 -27.06
CA MET A 1 12.55 22.36 -25.74
C MET A 1 11.43 22.22 -24.72
N HIS A 2 11.24 21.04 -24.12
CA HIS A 2 10.19 20.84 -23.12
C HIS A 2 10.72 21.28 -21.77
N GLU A 3 10.05 22.27 -21.20
CA GLU A 3 10.36 22.90 -19.93
C GLU A 3 10.02 21.92 -18.80
N ILE A 4 11.05 21.49 -18.06
CA ILE A 4 10.88 20.72 -16.83
C ILE A 4 10.40 21.73 -15.78
N LYS A 5 9.09 21.80 -15.54
CA LYS A 5 8.55 22.64 -14.46
C LYS A 5 9.12 22.20 -13.12
N ALA A 6 9.59 23.19 -12.36
CA ALA A 6 10.01 23.06 -10.97
C ALA A 6 8.95 22.29 -10.17
N THR A 7 9.41 21.39 -9.31
CA THR A 7 8.58 20.65 -8.35
C THR A 7 7.78 21.64 -7.50
N ASP A 8 6.47 21.71 -7.70
CA ASP A 8 5.58 22.47 -6.83
C ASP A 8 5.81 22.02 -5.37
N GLU A 9 5.93 22.98 -4.44
CA GLU A 9 6.13 22.77 -2.98
C GLU A 9 5.02 21.92 -2.34
N THR A 10 3.96 21.60 -3.09
CA THR A 10 2.79 20.83 -2.68
C THR A 10 2.82 19.36 -3.12
N SER A 11 3.82 18.94 -3.92
CA SER A 11 3.90 17.58 -4.44
C SER A 11 4.36 16.55 -3.39
N ILE A 12 3.70 15.39 -3.35
CA ILE A 12 3.98 14.31 -2.39
C ILE A 12 4.48 13.05 -3.08
N ASP A 13 5.24 12.21 -2.36
CA ASP A 13 5.80 10.99 -2.93
C ASP A 13 4.72 9.96 -3.30
N LEU A 14 4.85 9.37 -4.48
CA LEU A 14 3.97 8.32 -5.00
C LEU A 14 4.52 6.94 -4.67
N ILE A 15 3.71 6.12 -4.01
CA ILE A 15 4.02 4.72 -3.68
C ILE A 15 3.44 3.79 -4.75
N HIS A 16 4.30 2.96 -5.33
CA HIS A 16 3.95 1.79 -6.11
C HIS A 16 4.25 0.48 -5.37
N SER A 17 3.70 -0.63 -5.86
CA SER A 17 3.92 -1.98 -5.32
C SER A 17 5.38 -2.43 -5.37
N THR A 18 6.22 -1.81 -6.19
CA THR A 18 7.67 -2.03 -6.27
C THR A 18 8.43 -1.30 -5.18
N ASN A 19 7.84 -0.26 -4.57
CA ASN A 19 8.42 0.45 -3.43
C ASN A 19 8.24 -0.31 -2.12
N LEU A 20 7.29 -1.25 -2.04
CA LEU A 20 7.11 -2.10 -0.87
C LEU A 20 8.13 -3.24 -0.91
N LYS A 21 9.13 -3.19 -0.02
CA LYS A 21 10.19 -4.19 0.06
C LYS A 21 10.65 -4.38 1.51
N ASP A 22 10.81 -5.64 1.92
CA ASP A 22 11.31 -6.00 3.25
C ASP A 22 10.55 -5.27 4.36
N ASN A 23 9.22 -5.19 4.21
CA ASN A 23 8.30 -4.53 5.13
C ASN A 23 8.48 -3.02 5.28
N ARG A 24 9.15 -2.38 4.33
CA ARG A 24 9.42 -0.93 4.29
C ARG A 24 9.09 -0.34 2.93
N ILE A 25 8.90 0.98 2.90
CA ILE A 25 8.81 1.76 1.67
C ILE A 25 10.22 2.20 1.29
N VAL A 26 10.64 1.91 0.06
CA VAL A 26 12.00 2.22 -0.43
C VAL A 26 11.97 2.77 -1.86
N ASN A 27 13.05 3.47 -2.24
CA ASN A 27 13.30 3.91 -3.62
C ASN A 27 12.15 4.74 -4.23
N LEU A 28 11.58 5.67 -3.46
CA LEU A 28 10.60 6.62 -3.96
C LEU A 28 11.30 7.55 -4.97
N LYS A 29 10.75 7.64 -6.18
CA LYS A 29 11.34 8.38 -7.32
C LYS A 29 10.37 9.35 -7.98
N HIS A 30 9.08 9.21 -7.70
CA HIS A 30 8.03 9.97 -8.35
C HIS A 30 7.28 10.76 -7.29
N LYS A 31 7.07 12.04 -7.58
CA LYS A 31 6.17 12.91 -6.83
C LYS A 31 4.99 13.27 -7.73
N VAL A 32 3.82 13.42 -7.12
CA VAL A 32 2.59 13.80 -7.82
C VAL A 32 1.84 14.86 -7.04
N ASP A 33 0.94 15.54 -7.74
CA ASP A 33 -0.04 16.41 -7.11
C ASP A 33 -0.96 15.58 -6.17
N PRO A 34 -1.19 16.03 -4.92
CA PRO A 34 -1.98 15.32 -3.91
C PRO A 34 -3.47 15.13 -4.22
N ILE A 35 -4.04 15.75 -5.27
CA ILE A 35 -5.49 15.79 -5.47
C ILE A 35 -6.16 14.41 -5.58
N ARG A 36 -5.48 13.38 -6.10
CA ARG A 36 -6.06 12.04 -6.29
C ARG A 36 -5.14 10.98 -5.69
N SER A 37 -5.67 10.20 -4.75
CA SER A 37 -4.99 9.08 -4.07
C SER A 37 -4.05 9.43 -2.92
N ARG A 38 -4.21 10.61 -2.30
CA ARG A 38 -3.52 10.97 -1.05
C ARG A 38 -3.98 10.10 0.13
N ILE A 39 -3.02 9.61 0.90
CA ILE A 39 -3.22 8.93 2.17
C ILE A 39 -2.37 9.60 3.24
N GLU A 40 -2.95 9.74 4.43
CA GLU A 40 -2.24 10.07 5.67
C GLU A 40 -2.34 8.84 6.58
N GLY A 41 -1.24 8.49 7.22
CA GLY A 41 -1.22 7.41 8.19
C GLY A 41 -2.02 7.70 9.46
N PRO A 42 -2.11 6.70 10.36
CA PRO A 42 -1.50 5.38 10.25
C PRO A 42 -2.30 4.48 9.30
N ALA A 43 -1.59 3.71 8.48
CA ALA A 43 -2.21 2.77 7.55
C ALA A 43 -1.33 1.56 7.21
N LEU A 44 -1.95 0.41 7.00
CA LEU A 44 -1.31 -0.77 6.42
C LEU A 44 -1.45 -0.74 4.90
N LEU A 45 -0.32 -0.72 4.19
CA LEU A 45 -0.22 -0.79 2.74
C LEU A 45 -0.04 -2.24 2.27
N ILE A 46 -0.83 -2.60 1.28
CA ILE A 46 -0.87 -3.92 0.66
C ILE A 46 -0.74 -3.74 -0.85
N HIS A 47 0.19 -4.44 -1.48
CA HIS A 47 0.23 -4.48 -2.95
C HIS A 47 -1.01 -5.19 -3.49
N ARG A 48 -1.76 -4.53 -4.37
CA ARG A 48 -2.99 -5.06 -4.95
C ARG A 48 -2.73 -6.08 -6.05
N VAL A 49 -1.63 -5.93 -6.79
CA VAL A 49 -1.33 -6.72 -8.00
C VAL A 49 0.12 -7.22 -8.01
N GLY A 50 0.35 -8.32 -8.73
CA GLY A 50 1.65 -8.97 -8.87
C GLY A 50 1.74 -10.27 -8.07
N GLN A 51 2.96 -10.76 -7.87
CA GLN A 51 3.18 -11.98 -7.07
C GLN A 51 2.98 -11.67 -5.58
N PRO A 52 2.02 -12.35 -4.90
CA PRO A 52 1.79 -12.16 -3.48
C PRO A 52 3.05 -12.43 -2.68
N ASN A 53 3.46 -11.46 -1.86
CA ASN A 53 4.69 -11.55 -1.07
C ASN A 53 4.48 -10.96 0.31
N ILE A 54 4.85 -11.74 1.32
CA ILE A 54 4.71 -11.41 2.74
C ILE A 54 5.51 -10.16 3.14
N ASN A 55 6.63 -9.91 2.45
CA ASN A 55 7.52 -8.78 2.69
C ASN A 55 7.02 -7.47 2.05
N LYS A 56 5.85 -7.48 1.41
CA LYS A 56 5.21 -6.30 0.81
C LYS A 56 4.07 -5.75 1.66
N LEU A 57 4.03 -6.07 2.96
CA LEU A 57 3.11 -5.50 3.93
C LEU A 57 3.84 -4.40 4.72
N CYS A 58 3.52 -3.13 4.44
CA CYS A 58 4.22 -1.98 5.03
C CYS A 58 3.25 -1.12 5.84
N VAL A 59 3.68 -0.60 6.99
CA VAL A 59 2.87 0.33 7.78
C VAL A 59 3.45 1.72 7.63
N ILE A 60 2.60 2.71 7.41
CA ILE A 60 2.95 4.14 7.50
C ILE A 60 2.46 4.69 8.84
N ASN A 61 3.22 5.63 9.41
CA ASN A 61 2.97 6.29 10.69
C ASN A 61 2.01 7.48 10.54
N GLU A 62 1.50 7.99 11.67
CA GLU A 62 0.51 9.07 11.79
C GLU A 62 0.89 10.36 11.04
N ASN A 63 2.19 10.66 10.92
CA ASN A 63 2.69 11.88 10.30
C ASN A 63 3.20 11.67 8.86
N GLU A 64 3.07 10.47 8.32
CA GLU A 64 3.51 10.16 6.97
C GLU A 64 2.38 10.36 5.95
N VAL A 65 2.70 11.07 4.87
CA VAL A 65 1.75 11.44 3.82
C VAL A 65 2.29 11.02 2.46
N TYR A 66 1.49 10.27 1.71
CA TYR A 66 1.88 9.75 0.40
C TYR A 66 0.72 9.80 -0.59
N ALA A 67 1.04 9.78 -1.88
CA ALA A 67 0.09 9.38 -2.91
C ALA A 67 0.22 7.88 -3.15
N LEU A 68 -0.89 7.21 -3.45
CA LEU A 68 -0.93 5.79 -3.77
C LEU A 68 -1.23 5.57 -5.25
N SER A 69 -0.44 4.72 -5.90
CA SER A 69 -0.85 4.15 -7.18
C SER A 69 -2.01 3.17 -6.97
N ASP A 70 -2.81 2.97 -8.01
CA ASP A 70 -3.87 1.97 -8.10
C ASP A 70 -3.42 0.51 -7.86
N CYS A 71 -2.11 0.26 -7.85
CA CYS A 71 -1.50 -1.02 -7.48
C CYS A 71 -1.31 -1.21 -5.97
N ILE A 72 -1.75 -0.27 -5.13
CA ILE A 72 -1.72 -0.33 -3.67
C ILE A 72 -3.14 -0.22 -3.09
N ILE A 73 -3.43 -1.01 -2.07
CA ILE A 73 -4.57 -0.83 -1.16
C ILE A 73 -4.01 -0.37 0.19
N ALA A 74 -4.64 0.64 0.78
CA ALA A 74 -4.36 1.07 2.15
C ALA A 74 -5.55 0.75 3.06
N ILE A 75 -5.27 0.18 4.23
CA ILE A 75 -6.23 0.02 5.32
C ILE A 75 -5.84 1.02 6.41
N LYS A 76 -6.67 2.05 6.61
CA LYS A 76 -6.47 3.01 7.71
C LYS A 76 -6.87 2.37 9.04
N ALA A 77 -6.11 2.69 10.08
CA ALA A 77 -6.47 2.42 11.46
C ALA A 77 -6.41 3.72 12.27
N GLN A 78 -6.79 3.67 13.55
CA GLN A 78 -6.66 4.82 14.44
C GLN A 78 -5.22 4.99 14.92
N THR A 79 -4.48 3.88 15.05
CA THR A 79 -3.09 3.89 15.56
C THR A 79 -2.13 3.03 14.73
N TYR A 80 -0.84 3.34 14.83
CA TYR A 80 0.23 2.50 14.30
C TYR A 80 0.19 1.08 14.88
N GLU A 81 -0.16 0.91 16.15
CA GLU A 81 -0.27 -0.39 16.82
C GLU A 81 -1.38 -1.25 16.20
N GLU A 82 -2.54 -0.67 15.89
CA GLU A 82 -3.64 -1.37 15.21
C GLU A 82 -3.22 -1.85 13.82
N CYS A 83 -2.49 -1.02 13.07
CA CYS A 83 -1.95 -1.41 11.76
C CYS A 83 -0.97 -2.59 11.88
N ASN A 84 -0.14 -2.60 12.93
CA ASN A 84 0.78 -3.70 13.20
C ASN A 84 0.07 -4.96 13.69
N LEU A 85 -0.99 -4.82 14.48
CA LEU A 85 -1.83 -5.94 14.89
C LEU A 85 -2.49 -6.59 13.67
N LEU A 86 -3.08 -5.78 12.79
CA LEU A 86 -3.66 -6.24 11.53
C LEU A 86 -2.62 -6.94 10.65
N LYS A 87 -1.43 -6.35 10.51
CA LYS A 87 -0.31 -7.00 9.82
C LYS A 87 0.02 -8.36 10.43
N LYS A 88 0.13 -8.47 11.76
CA LYS A 88 0.38 -9.76 12.45
C LYS A 88 -0.72 -10.78 12.18
N ILE A 89 -1.99 -10.38 12.14
CA ILE A 89 -3.12 -11.26 11.80
C ILE A 89 -2.99 -11.80 10.38
N ILE A 90 -2.67 -10.93 9.40
CA ILE A 90 -2.43 -11.34 8.00
C ILE A 90 -1.25 -12.31 7.92
N LEU A 91 -0.14 -12.01 8.60
CA LEU A 91 1.05 -12.86 8.62
C LEU A 91 0.76 -14.24 9.23
N LYS A 92 -0.05 -14.29 10.30
CA LYS A 92 -0.45 -15.54 10.96
C LYS A 92 -1.33 -16.41 10.06
N ASN A 93 -2.17 -15.79 9.22
CA ASN A 93 -3.08 -16.48 8.30
C ASN A 93 -2.63 -16.29 6.83
N TRP A 94 -1.32 -16.36 6.59
CA TRP A 94 -0.75 -15.99 5.30
C TRP A 94 -1.27 -16.84 4.14
N GLU A 95 -1.51 -18.13 4.35
CA GLU A 95 -2.03 -19.02 3.31
C GLU A 95 -3.43 -18.60 2.84
N ASP A 96 -4.33 -18.31 3.77
CA ASP A 96 -5.68 -17.81 3.46
C ASP A 96 -5.62 -16.46 2.75
N PHE A 97 -4.78 -15.54 3.26
CA PHE A 97 -4.56 -14.24 2.63
C PHE A 97 -3.99 -14.37 1.22
N PHE A 98 -3.02 -15.27 1.01
CA PHE A 98 -2.44 -15.57 -0.30
C PHE A 98 -3.52 -16.06 -1.27
N ASN A 99 -4.44 -16.91 -0.79
CA ASN A 99 -5.53 -17.44 -1.58
C ASN A 99 -6.57 -16.40 -2.02
N LEU A 100 -6.58 -15.19 -1.42
CA LEU A 100 -7.39 -14.07 -1.89
C LEU A 100 -6.93 -13.52 -3.25
N TYR A 101 -5.65 -13.69 -3.59
CA TYR A 101 -5.10 -13.24 -4.86
C TYR A 101 -5.48 -14.21 -5.98
N LYS A 102 -6.18 -13.71 -6.99
CA LYS A 102 -6.66 -14.50 -8.15
C LYS A 102 -6.07 -13.98 -9.45
N GLY A 103 -6.30 -14.70 -10.54
CA GLY A 103 -5.80 -14.39 -11.88
C GLY A 103 -4.71 -15.35 -12.33
N THR A 104 -4.60 -15.57 -13.64
CA THR A 104 -3.64 -16.48 -14.28
C THR A 104 -2.34 -15.79 -14.70
N GLY A 105 -2.38 -14.45 -14.88
CA GLY A 105 -1.21 -13.61 -15.12
C GLY A 105 -0.73 -12.93 -13.83
N ALA A 106 -0.63 -11.60 -13.85
CA ALA A 106 -0.42 -10.85 -12.62
C ALA A 106 -1.59 -11.09 -11.66
N LYS A 107 -1.33 -11.78 -10.54
CA LYS A 107 -2.37 -12.03 -9.55
C LYS A 107 -2.82 -10.72 -8.93
N TYR A 108 -4.06 -10.66 -8.47
CA TYR A 108 -4.62 -9.48 -7.83
C TYR A 108 -5.61 -9.81 -6.71
N ILE A 109 -5.68 -8.91 -5.73
CA ILE A 109 -6.68 -8.88 -4.67
C ILE A 109 -7.65 -7.70 -4.91
N THR A 110 -8.88 -7.84 -4.43
CA THR A 110 -9.89 -6.77 -4.45
C THR A 110 -10.18 -6.29 -3.03
N VAL A 111 -10.67 -5.06 -2.90
CA VAL A 111 -11.13 -4.52 -1.61
C VAL A 111 -12.21 -5.41 -0.99
N GLU A 112 -13.09 -5.99 -1.80
CA GLU A 112 -14.14 -6.91 -1.35
C GLU A 112 -13.57 -8.19 -0.73
N ARG A 113 -12.62 -8.87 -1.39
CA ARG A 113 -11.99 -10.08 -0.84
C ARG A 113 -11.24 -9.80 0.45
N LEU A 114 -10.57 -8.65 0.51
CA LEU A 114 -9.88 -8.21 1.71
C LEU A 114 -10.86 -7.92 2.85
N ARG A 115 -12.00 -7.27 2.56
CA ARG A 115 -13.06 -7.02 3.54
C ARG A 115 -13.62 -8.33 4.10
N ASN A 116 -13.93 -9.30 3.24
CA ASN A 116 -14.47 -10.59 3.66
C ASN A 116 -13.45 -11.40 4.49
N PHE A 117 -12.16 -11.24 4.22
CA PHE A 117 -11.12 -11.88 5.03
C PHE A 117 -10.98 -11.26 6.43
N LEU A 118 -11.18 -9.95 6.57
CA LEU A 118 -11.03 -9.23 7.84
C LEU A 118 -12.28 -9.28 8.71
N ASN A 119 -13.45 -9.40 8.09
CA ASN A 119 -14.74 -9.54 8.74
C ASN A 119 -15.42 -10.83 8.23
N PRO A 120 -14.93 -12.01 8.65
CA PRO A 120 -15.44 -13.29 8.19
C PRO A 120 -16.88 -13.58 8.65
#